data_AF-A0A3D3GF75-F1
#
_entry.id   AF-A0A3D3GF75-F1
#
_cell.length_a   1.000
_cell.length_b   1.000
_cell.length_c   1.000
_cell.angle_alpha   90.00
_cell.angle_beta   90.00
_cell.angle_gamma   90.00
#
_symmetry.space_group_name_H-M   'P 1'
#
loop_
_entity.id
_entity.type
_entity.pdbx_description
1 polymer ?
#
loop_
_entity_poly.entity_id
_entity_poly.type
_entity_poly.pdbx_seq_one_letter_code
_entity_poly.pdbx_strand_id
1 'polypeptide(L)'
;MSRRVIFRNLRSGLSLWLAGAFLLPCAWAASYTLFDQQGRQSSTYNEIMSSVGVGDTVTFGNGKTIRLGKLLGTGNTTLIFELAENKGQAIRLPKKSGYFSDDYRYVDFIRSFEKGLPILEKHHIPAVQVHEIYRGEYAIVDRVQPDLTFRRFLHDPKISNRLRLDMVDALVTFARETAMLEHIGDFHQDQLVYDGPRKKWILLDWTHSHKEVIFDEERYVRASPNIFLDKAGAGGARYDFFSSYTERIVGTDGQITWMAKKPAYQWIARAANRVNRAVTDERLKILKTRAGSAIPVVRRTQSCMSSFIRSFLSQR
;
A
#
# COMPACT_ATOMS: atom_id res chain seq x y z
N MET A 1 -4.27 72.10 20.53
CA MET A 1 -4.29 72.73 19.19
C MET A 1 -5.07 71.80 18.27
N SER A 2 -6.38 71.88 18.07
CA SER A 2 -7.24 72.90 17.43
C SER A 2 -6.92 73.20 15.96
N ARG A 3 -7.76 72.66 15.05
CA ARG A 3 -8.36 73.22 13.80
C ARG A 3 -8.96 72.04 13.01
N ARG A 4 -10.27 71.81 12.90
CA ARG A 4 -11.40 72.51 12.23
C ARG A 4 -11.36 72.60 10.68
N VAL A 5 -12.28 71.83 10.06
CA VAL A 5 -13.24 72.09 8.94
C VAL A 5 -12.62 72.48 7.56
N ILE A 6 -13.00 71.95 6.37
CA ILE A 6 -14.26 72.19 5.60
C ILE A 6 -14.42 71.21 4.39
N PHE A 7 -15.64 70.69 4.31
CA PHE A 7 -16.53 70.26 3.20
C PHE A 7 -16.19 70.29 1.68
N ARG A 8 -16.95 69.39 1.00
CA ARG A 8 -17.58 69.42 -0.35
C ARG A 8 -16.81 68.82 -1.54
N ASN A 9 -17.30 67.69 -2.06
CA ASN A 9 -18.20 67.75 -3.22
C ASN A 9 -18.91 66.41 -3.50
N LEU A 10 -20.24 66.49 -3.64
CA LEU A 10 -21.10 65.49 -4.23
C LEU A 10 -20.76 65.35 -5.73
N ARG A 11 -20.53 64.13 -6.19
CA ARG A 11 -20.92 63.72 -7.55
C ARG A 11 -21.58 62.35 -7.47
N SER A 12 -22.91 62.41 -7.55
CA SER A 12 -23.81 61.31 -7.86
C SER A 12 -23.48 60.75 -9.25
N GLY A 13 -22.62 59.75 -9.29
CA GLY A 13 -22.51 58.85 -10.42
C GLY A 13 -23.48 57.70 -10.20
N LEU A 14 -24.58 57.68 -10.97
CA LEU A 14 -25.47 56.54 -11.10
C LEU A 14 -24.64 55.38 -11.71
N SER A 15 -24.00 54.57 -10.87
CA SER A 15 -23.47 53.28 -11.30
C SER A 15 -24.65 52.34 -11.48
N LEU A 16 -24.99 52.10 -12.75
CA LEU A 16 -25.83 50.99 -13.17
C LEU A 16 -25.27 49.71 -12.53
N TRP A 17 -25.89 49.27 -11.44
CA TRP A 17 -25.77 47.90 -10.96
C TRP A 17 -26.50 47.03 -11.98
N LEU A 18 -25.81 46.70 -13.06
CA LEU A 18 -26.15 45.55 -13.89
C LEU A 18 -26.16 44.35 -12.93
N ALA A 19 -27.36 43.95 -12.55
CA ALA A 19 -27.68 42.67 -11.95
C ALA A 19 -27.29 41.59 -12.97
N GLY A 20 -25.99 41.34 -13.09
CA GLY A 20 -25.45 40.15 -13.72
C GLY A 20 -25.94 39.00 -12.87
N ALA A 21 -27.06 38.42 -13.26
CA ALA A 21 -27.49 37.12 -12.80
C ALA A 21 -26.33 36.16 -13.10
N PHE A 22 -25.47 35.97 -12.11
CA PHE A 22 -24.52 34.87 -12.07
C PHE A 22 -25.40 33.63 -12.07
N LEU A 23 -25.69 33.12 -13.28
CA LEU A 23 -26.07 31.74 -13.51
C LEU A 23 -24.87 30.93 -13.05
N LEU A 24 -24.74 30.75 -11.73
CA LEU A 24 -23.90 29.74 -11.16
C LEU A 24 -24.34 28.46 -11.86
N PRO A 25 -23.47 27.80 -12.63
CA PRO A 25 -23.83 26.52 -13.21
C PRO A 25 -24.17 25.63 -12.02
N CYS A 26 -25.46 25.37 -11.83
CA CYS A 26 -25.92 24.27 -11.00
C CYS A 26 -25.27 23.06 -11.65
N ALA A 27 -24.15 22.59 -11.11
CA ALA A 27 -23.59 21.31 -11.50
C ALA A 27 -24.65 20.30 -11.08
N TRP A 28 -25.41 19.81 -12.05
CA TRP A 28 -26.43 18.79 -11.81
C TRP A 28 -25.68 17.54 -11.37
N ALA A 29 -25.81 17.19 -10.09
CA ALA A 29 -25.34 15.91 -9.59
C ALA A 29 -26.16 14.82 -10.27
N ALA A 30 -25.50 13.97 -11.05
CA ALA A 30 -26.13 12.83 -11.68
C ALA A 30 -26.26 11.67 -10.68
N SER A 31 -27.21 10.77 -10.96
CA SER A 31 -27.38 9.54 -10.19
C SER A 31 -27.18 8.34 -11.12
N TYR A 32 -26.29 7.44 -10.74
CA TYR A 32 -25.90 6.29 -11.55
C TYR A 32 -26.09 4.99 -10.79
N THR A 33 -26.58 3.95 -11.47
CA THR A 33 -26.55 2.57 -10.96
C THR A 33 -25.37 1.85 -11.59
N LEU A 34 -24.35 1.54 -10.80
CA LEU A 34 -23.12 0.90 -11.27
C LEU A 34 -23.29 -0.62 -11.39
N PHE A 35 -24.03 -1.23 -10.46
CA PHE A 35 -24.26 -2.66 -10.40
C PHE A 35 -25.74 -2.96 -10.15
N ASP A 36 -26.25 -4.02 -10.77
CA ASP A 36 -27.60 -4.52 -10.48
C ASP A 36 -27.63 -5.31 -9.16
N GLN A 37 -28.83 -5.71 -8.71
CA GLN A 37 -29.02 -6.47 -7.47
C GLN A 37 -28.31 -7.84 -7.46
N GLN A 38 -27.90 -8.34 -8.63
CA GLN A 38 -27.14 -9.58 -8.78
C GLN A 38 -25.62 -9.32 -8.76
N GLY A 39 -25.18 -8.06 -8.65
CA GLY A 39 -23.78 -7.64 -8.66
C GLY A 39 -23.16 -7.60 -10.06
N ARG A 40 -23.98 -7.57 -11.11
CA ARG A 40 -23.51 -7.43 -12.49
C ARG A 40 -23.35 -5.95 -12.83
N GLN A 41 -22.26 -5.61 -13.52
CA GLN A 41 -22.02 -4.24 -13.98
C GLN A 41 -23.14 -3.79 -14.92
N SER A 42 -23.56 -2.53 -14.80
CA SER A 42 -24.48 -1.89 -15.76
C SER A 42 -23.96 -2.04 -17.20
N SER A 43 -24.86 -2.17 -18.16
CA SER A 43 -24.49 -2.20 -19.59
C SER A 43 -23.76 -0.93 -20.03
N THR A 44 -24.02 0.19 -19.36
CA THR A 44 -23.41 1.52 -19.61
C THR A 44 -22.26 1.85 -18.65
N TYR A 45 -21.73 0.87 -17.92
CA TYR A 45 -20.72 1.10 -16.87
C TYR A 45 -19.52 1.94 -17.34
N ASN A 46 -19.01 1.68 -18.54
CA ASN A 46 -17.86 2.43 -19.08
C ASN A 46 -18.16 3.90 -19.35
N GLU A 47 -19.36 4.19 -19.87
CA GLU A 47 -19.80 5.57 -20.12
C GLU A 47 -20.01 6.30 -18.80
N ILE A 48 -20.62 5.62 -17.81
CA ILE A 48 -20.79 6.14 -16.47
C ILE A 48 -19.43 6.45 -15.85
N MET A 49 -18.50 5.49 -15.81
CA MET A 49 -17.20 5.70 -15.16
C MET A 49 -16.30 6.73 -15.87
N SER A 50 -16.60 7.05 -17.14
CA SER A 50 -15.90 8.13 -17.87
C SER A 50 -16.46 9.52 -17.58
N SER A 51 -17.68 9.60 -17.03
CA SER A 51 -18.38 10.86 -16.74
C SER A 51 -18.60 11.13 -15.26
N VAL A 52 -18.53 10.09 -14.42
CA VAL A 52 -18.75 10.18 -12.97
C VAL A 52 -17.76 11.16 -12.33
N GLY A 53 -18.28 12.07 -11.53
CA GLY A 53 -17.53 13.18 -10.98
C GLY A 53 -17.93 13.57 -9.56
N VAL A 54 -17.43 14.73 -9.15
CA VAL A 54 -17.68 15.29 -7.82
C VAL A 54 -19.14 15.69 -7.70
N GLY A 55 -19.78 15.25 -6.62
CA GLY A 55 -21.17 15.55 -6.28
C GLY A 55 -22.18 14.51 -6.73
N ASP A 56 -21.82 13.63 -7.67
CA ASP A 56 -22.67 12.57 -8.19
C ASP A 56 -22.97 11.49 -7.15
N THR A 57 -24.10 10.80 -7.33
CA THR A 57 -24.50 9.66 -6.50
C THR A 57 -24.36 8.37 -7.28
N VAL A 58 -23.72 7.37 -6.67
CA VAL A 58 -23.56 6.03 -7.25
C VAL A 58 -24.30 4.99 -6.39
N THR A 59 -25.03 4.09 -7.05
CA THR A 59 -25.80 3.01 -6.45
C THR A 59 -25.16 1.66 -6.77
N PHE A 60 -25.04 0.81 -5.75
CA PHE A 60 -24.39 -0.51 -5.81
C PHE A 60 -25.41 -1.66 -5.74
N GLY A 61 -24.95 -2.90 -5.93
CA GLY A 61 -25.82 -4.07 -5.99
C GLY A 61 -26.54 -4.39 -4.69
N ASN A 62 -26.02 -3.93 -3.54
CA ASN A 62 -26.71 -3.99 -2.24
C ASN A 62 -27.77 -2.89 -2.04
N GLY A 63 -28.02 -2.04 -3.05
CA GLY A 63 -28.91 -0.88 -2.94
C GLY A 63 -28.32 0.30 -2.17
N LYS A 64 -27.07 0.20 -1.69
CA LYS A 64 -26.39 1.32 -1.04
C LYS A 64 -26.14 2.42 -2.07
N THR A 65 -26.41 3.66 -1.67
CA THR A 65 -26.11 4.86 -2.44
C THR A 65 -25.01 5.64 -1.75
N ILE A 66 -24.05 6.16 -2.53
CA ILE A 66 -22.92 6.93 -2.01
C ILE A 66 -22.77 8.18 -2.86
N ARG A 67 -22.70 9.34 -2.21
CA ARG A 67 -22.40 10.60 -2.88
C ARG A 67 -20.89 10.84 -2.90
N LEU A 68 -20.38 11.12 -4.09
CA LEU A 68 -18.95 11.30 -4.31
C LEU A 68 -18.53 12.73 -3.94
N GLY A 69 -17.51 12.83 -3.10
CA GLY A 69 -16.82 14.07 -2.78
C GLY A 69 -15.73 14.37 -3.80
N LYS A 70 -14.64 14.99 -3.33
CA LYS A 70 -13.49 15.35 -4.16
C LYS A 70 -12.81 14.12 -4.77
N LEU A 71 -12.41 14.18 -6.05
CA LEU A 71 -11.51 13.20 -6.64
C LEU A 71 -10.11 13.31 -5.98
N LEU A 72 -9.66 12.23 -5.36
CA LEU A 72 -8.38 12.14 -4.66
C LEU A 72 -7.26 11.59 -5.54
N GLY A 73 -7.61 10.73 -6.50
CA GLY A 73 -6.64 10.18 -7.44
C GLY A 73 -7.26 9.20 -8.42
N THR A 74 -6.48 8.88 -9.47
CA THR A 74 -6.84 7.90 -10.47
C THR A 74 -5.70 6.90 -10.58
N GLY A 75 -5.85 5.73 -9.97
CA GLY A 75 -4.92 4.62 -10.16
C GLY A 75 -5.02 4.03 -11.56
N ASN A 76 -4.29 2.95 -11.81
CA ASN A 76 -4.42 2.18 -13.05
C ASN A 76 -5.78 1.47 -13.09
N THR A 77 -6.23 0.93 -11.97
CA THR A 77 -7.43 0.09 -11.86
C THR A 77 -8.63 0.79 -11.25
N THR A 78 -8.40 1.83 -10.42
CA THR A 78 -9.46 2.47 -9.63
C THR A 78 -9.51 4.00 -9.74
N LEU A 79 -10.71 4.57 -9.63
CA LEU A 79 -10.93 5.96 -9.24
C LEU A 79 -11.07 6.03 -7.72
N ILE A 80 -10.49 7.05 -7.11
CA ILE A 80 -10.52 7.24 -5.66
C ILE A 80 -11.17 8.59 -5.37
N PHE A 81 -12.33 8.56 -4.72
CA PHE A 81 -13.07 9.75 -4.31
C PHE A 81 -13.11 9.84 -2.78
N GLU A 82 -13.14 11.06 -2.25
CA GLU A 82 -13.58 11.34 -0.88
C GLU A 82 -15.08 11.00 -0.75
N LEU A 83 -15.54 10.53 0.41
CA LEU A 83 -16.98 10.43 0.68
C LEU A 83 -17.56 11.80 1.03
N ALA A 84 -18.65 12.22 0.38
CA ALA A 84 -19.23 13.54 0.62
C ALA A 84 -19.73 13.69 2.08
N GLU A 85 -20.29 12.62 2.64
CA GLU A 85 -20.80 12.56 4.01
C GLU A 85 -19.69 12.37 5.06
N ASN A 86 -18.52 11.88 4.66
CA ASN A 86 -17.39 11.64 5.57
C ASN A 86 -16.04 11.92 4.91
N LYS A 87 -15.53 13.15 5.11
CA LYS A 87 -14.25 13.60 4.52
C LYS A 87 -13.01 12.86 5.03
N GLY A 88 -13.15 12.07 6.10
CA GLY A 88 -12.10 11.20 6.63
C GLY A 88 -12.00 9.84 5.92
N GLN A 89 -12.92 9.54 5.00
CA GLN A 89 -12.96 8.29 4.25
C GLN A 89 -12.86 8.54 2.75
N ALA A 90 -12.42 7.51 2.04
CA ALA A 90 -12.35 7.47 0.59
C ALA A 90 -13.00 6.20 0.06
N ILE A 91 -13.67 6.30 -1.09
CA ILE A 91 -14.19 5.17 -1.84
C ILE A 91 -13.32 4.90 -3.06
N ARG A 92 -13.04 3.62 -3.29
CA ARG A 92 -12.36 3.09 -4.47
C ARG A 92 -13.38 2.45 -5.39
N LEU A 93 -13.44 2.92 -6.63
CA LEU A 93 -14.32 2.42 -7.67
C LEU A 93 -13.49 1.85 -8.83
N PRO A 94 -13.79 0.65 -9.36
CA PRO A 94 -13.13 0.15 -10.57
C PRO A 94 -13.35 1.09 -11.75
N LYS A 95 -12.29 1.44 -12.51
CA LYS A 95 -12.38 2.48 -13.56
C LYS A 95 -13.25 2.11 -14.75
N LYS A 96 -13.25 0.84 -15.17
CA LYS A 96 -13.89 0.38 -16.39
C LYS A 96 -14.43 -1.03 -16.22
N SER A 97 -15.37 -1.42 -17.07
CA SER A 97 -15.66 -2.83 -17.35
C SER A 97 -14.56 -3.40 -18.26
N GLY A 98 -14.46 -4.73 -18.31
CA GLY A 98 -13.41 -5.41 -19.06
C GLY A 98 -12.13 -5.63 -18.26
N TYR A 99 -11.01 -5.70 -18.96
CA TYR A 99 -9.77 -6.31 -18.50
C TYR A 99 -8.62 -5.29 -18.40
N PHE A 100 -7.78 -5.40 -17.37
CA PHE A 100 -6.51 -4.64 -17.27
C PHE A 100 -5.28 -5.47 -17.65
N SER A 101 -5.48 -6.76 -17.88
CA SER A 101 -4.58 -7.72 -18.55
C SER A 101 -5.43 -8.87 -19.09
N ASP A 102 -4.90 -9.68 -20.01
CA ASP A 102 -5.65 -10.73 -20.73
C ASP A 102 -6.56 -11.61 -19.85
N ASP A 103 -6.18 -11.85 -18.59
CA ASP A 103 -6.92 -12.72 -17.66
C ASP A 103 -7.64 -12.00 -16.50
N TYR A 104 -7.47 -10.69 -16.31
CA TYR A 104 -7.95 -9.99 -15.10
C TYR A 104 -8.89 -8.83 -15.39
N ARG A 105 -10.11 -8.89 -14.81
CA ARG A 105 -11.07 -7.79 -14.90
C ARG A 105 -10.78 -6.72 -13.87
N TYR A 106 -11.14 -5.47 -14.16
CA TYR A 106 -11.00 -4.37 -13.19
C TYR A 106 -11.73 -4.63 -11.86
N VAL A 107 -12.88 -5.31 -11.87
CA VAL A 107 -13.60 -5.72 -10.64
C VAL A 107 -12.81 -6.76 -9.82
N ASP A 108 -11.95 -7.55 -10.47
CA ASP A 108 -11.11 -8.51 -9.79
C ASP A 108 -9.98 -7.83 -9.00
N PHE A 109 -9.68 -6.57 -9.31
CA PHE A 109 -8.77 -5.77 -8.48
C PHE A 109 -9.32 -5.55 -7.07
N ILE A 110 -10.58 -5.11 -6.91
CA ILE A 110 -11.17 -4.92 -5.58
C ILE A 110 -11.28 -6.25 -4.83
N ARG A 111 -11.60 -7.35 -5.54
CA ARG A 111 -11.58 -8.71 -4.94
C ARG A 111 -10.18 -9.16 -4.54
N SER A 112 -9.17 -8.79 -5.33
CA SER A 112 -7.77 -9.08 -5.05
C SER A 112 -7.27 -8.29 -3.84
N PHE A 113 -7.64 -7.02 -3.76
CA PHE A 113 -7.43 -6.15 -2.60
C PHE A 113 -8.07 -6.76 -1.33
N GLU A 114 -9.33 -7.18 -1.42
CA GLU A 114 -10.05 -7.87 -0.34
C GLU A 114 -9.33 -9.15 0.12
N LYS A 115 -8.93 -10.02 -0.82
CA LYS A 115 -8.24 -11.28 -0.53
C LYS A 115 -6.84 -11.09 0.08
N GLY A 116 -6.17 -9.96 -0.20
CA GLY A 116 -4.87 -9.66 0.39
C GLY A 116 -4.95 -9.19 1.84
N LEU A 117 -6.07 -8.56 2.23
CA LEU A 117 -6.24 -7.93 3.55
C LEU A 117 -6.00 -8.90 4.74
N PRO A 118 -6.51 -10.16 4.75
CA PRO A 118 -6.30 -11.06 5.88
C PRO A 118 -4.82 -11.35 6.20
N ILE A 119 -3.95 -11.37 5.18
CA ILE A 119 -2.51 -11.59 5.40
C ILE A 119 -1.88 -10.34 6.05
N LEU A 120 -2.28 -9.15 5.62
CA LEU A 120 -1.80 -7.90 6.21
C LEU A 120 -2.28 -7.76 7.67
N GLU A 121 -3.54 -8.08 7.94
CA GLU A 121 -4.12 -8.05 9.29
C GLU A 121 -3.47 -9.09 10.22
N LYS A 122 -3.28 -10.33 9.75
CA LYS A 122 -2.60 -11.42 10.48
C LYS A 122 -1.22 -11.00 11.00
N HIS A 123 -0.50 -10.21 10.22
CA HIS A 123 0.86 -9.76 10.54
C HIS A 123 0.92 -8.32 11.06
N HIS A 124 -0.24 -7.69 11.31
CA HIS A 124 -0.34 -6.30 11.76
C HIS A 124 0.46 -5.31 10.89
N ILE A 125 0.50 -5.56 9.57
CA ILE A 125 1.20 -4.68 8.64
C ILE A 125 0.45 -3.36 8.55
N PRO A 126 1.10 -2.20 8.75
CA PRO A 126 0.44 -0.91 8.64
C PRO A 126 -0.09 -0.67 7.22
N ALA A 127 -1.39 -0.81 7.04
CA ALA A 127 -2.10 -0.57 5.81
C ALA A 127 -3.19 0.48 6.02
N VAL A 128 -3.76 1.00 4.94
CA VAL A 128 -4.93 1.86 5.02
C VAL A 128 -6.06 1.08 5.69
N GLN A 129 -6.74 1.69 6.67
CA GLN A 129 -7.84 1.04 7.35
C GLN A 129 -8.97 0.81 6.36
N VAL A 130 -9.43 -0.42 6.25
CA VAL A 130 -10.60 -0.79 5.46
C VAL A 130 -11.83 -0.69 6.37
N HIS A 131 -12.84 0.07 5.96
CA HIS A 131 -14.12 0.19 6.66
C HIS A 131 -15.16 -0.75 6.06
N GLU A 132 -15.13 -0.90 4.74
CA GLU A 132 -16.12 -1.70 4.03
C GLU A 132 -15.57 -2.16 2.68
N ILE A 133 -15.86 -3.40 2.31
CA ILE A 133 -15.66 -3.92 0.95
C ILE A 133 -16.92 -4.65 0.56
N TYR A 134 -17.40 -4.45 -0.67
CA TYR A 134 -18.59 -5.14 -1.16
C TYR A 134 -18.32 -5.84 -2.49
N ARG A 135 -18.15 -7.17 -2.44
CA ARG A 135 -18.18 -8.13 -3.57
C ARG A 135 -17.36 -7.77 -4.83
N GLY A 136 -16.34 -6.91 -4.70
CA GLY A 136 -15.55 -6.42 -5.85
C GLY A 136 -16.09 -5.14 -6.50
N GLU A 137 -17.18 -4.58 -5.99
CA GLU A 137 -17.83 -3.38 -6.53
C GLU A 137 -17.15 -2.11 -6.03
N TYR A 138 -16.81 -2.05 -4.74
CA TYR A 138 -16.10 -0.94 -4.12
C TYR A 138 -15.36 -1.36 -2.85
N ALA A 139 -14.46 -0.47 -2.41
CA ALA A 139 -13.87 -0.49 -1.08
C ALA A 139 -13.92 0.92 -0.47
N ILE A 140 -14.34 1.04 0.78
CA ILE A 140 -14.28 2.26 1.59
C ILE A 140 -13.11 2.12 2.56
N VAL A 141 -12.20 3.10 2.53
CA VAL A 141 -10.96 3.09 3.31
C VAL A 141 -10.74 4.44 4.00
N ASP A 142 -9.85 4.47 5.00
CA ASP A 142 -9.33 5.71 5.56
C ASP A 142 -8.77 6.61 4.46
N ARG A 143 -9.08 7.90 4.51
CA ARG A 143 -8.42 8.87 3.65
C ARG A 143 -7.02 9.15 4.19
N VAL A 144 -6.01 8.83 3.38
CA VAL A 144 -4.61 9.17 3.65
C VAL A 144 -4.16 10.24 2.66
N GLN A 145 -3.47 11.27 3.15
CA GLN A 145 -2.89 12.32 2.29
C GLN A 145 -1.59 11.79 1.67
N PRO A 146 -1.47 11.67 0.34
CA PRO A 146 -0.32 11.05 -0.30
C PRO A 146 0.88 12.00 -0.44
N ASP A 147 0.95 13.08 0.35
CA ASP A 147 1.94 14.15 0.16
C ASP A 147 3.39 13.66 0.35
N LEU A 148 3.60 12.63 1.17
CA LEU A 148 4.92 12.07 1.49
C LEU A 148 5.00 10.60 1.10
N THR A 149 4.94 10.30 -0.20
CA THR A 149 5.19 8.95 -0.72
C THR A 149 6.64 8.51 -0.53
N PHE A 150 6.89 7.20 -0.57
CA PHE A 150 8.24 6.64 -0.49
C PHE A 150 9.10 7.06 -1.69
N ARG A 151 8.50 7.18 -2.89
CA ARG A 151 9.17 7.82 -4.04
C ARG A 151 9.63 9.24 -3.69
N ARG A 152 8.74 10.08 -3.17
CA ARG A 152 9.10 11.46 -2.80
C ARG A 152 10.19 11.48 -1.74
N PHE A 153 10.13 10.60 -0.74
CA PHE A 153 11.16 10.47 0.28
C PHE A 153 12.56 10.23 -0.30
N LEU A 154 12.68 9.36 -1.31
CA LEU A 154 13.97 9.06 -1.95
C LEU A 154 14.47 10.19 -2.85
N HIS A 155 13.56 10.95 -3.47
CA HIS A 155 13.89 11.88 -4.55
C HIS A 155 13.86 13.37 -4.17
N ASP A 156 13.15 13.78 -3.10
CA ASP A 156 12.93 15.19 -2.77
C ASP A 156 14.03 15.74 -1.83
N PRO A 157 14.95 16.59 -2.34
CA PRO A 157 16.00 17.17 -1.51
C PRO A 157 15.46 18.18 -0.50
N LYS A 158 14.22 18.66 -0.66
CA LYS A 158 13.61 19.67 0.22
C LYS A 158 13.09 19.09 1.54
N ILE A 159 13.05 17.77 1.68
CA ILE A 159 12.72 17.13 2.97
C ILE A 159 13.81 17.48 3.98
N SER A 160 13.41 18.14 5.08
CA SER A 160 14.33 18.54 6.14
C SER A 160 15.06 17.33 6.74
N ASN A 161 16.30 17.53 7.22
CA ASN A 161 17.07 16.45 7.84
C ASN A 161 16.33 15.81 9.03
N ARG A 162 15.63 16.60 9.84
CA ARG A 162 14.84 16.10 10.97
C ARG A 162 13.71 15.19 10.51
N LEU A 163 12.87 15.67 9.58
CA LEU A 163 11.78 14.86 9.03
C LEU A 163 12.30 13.60 8.34
N ARG A 164 13.42 13.70 7.61
CA ARG A 164 14.06 12.54 6.98
C ARG A 164 14.46 11.48 8.01
N LEU A 165 15.03 11.88 9.15
CA LEU A 165 15.38 10.95 10.22
C LEU A 165 14.13 10.27 10.81
N ASP A 166 13.08 11.04 11.09
CA ASP A 166 11.79 10.50 11.57
C ASP A 166 11.19 9.49 10.57
N MET A 167 11.28 9.78 9.27
CA MET A 167 10.83 8.89 8.20
C MET A 167 11.67 7.61 8.10
N VAL A 168 12.99 7.68 8.28
CA VAL A 168 13.86 6.50 8.29
C VAL A 168 13.55 5.63 9.50
N ASP A 169 13.36 6.22 10.68
CA ASP A 169 13.04 5.47 11.90
C ASP A 169 11.69 4.76 11.76
N ALA A 170 10.68 5.43 11.22
CA ALA A 170 9.41 4.81 10.89
C ALA A 170 9.56 3.72 9.82
N LEU A 171 10.44 3.89 8.83
CA LEU A 171 10.66 2.90 7.77
C LEU A 171 11.29 1.63 8.33
N VAL A 172 12.20 1.78 9.29
CA VAL A 172 12.80 0.67 10.02
C VAL A 172 11.75 -0.10 10.81
N THR A 173 10.79 0.59 11.44
CA THR A 173 9.66 -0.05 12.13
C THR A 173 8.77 -0.81 11.15
N PHE A 174 8.35 -0.16 10.06
CA PHE A 174 7.54 -0.80 9.01
C PHE A 174 8.25 -2.04 8.41
N ALA A 175 9.57 -1.97 8.25
CA ALA A 175 10.36 -3.09 7.77
C ALA A 175 10.35 -4.29 8.74
N ARG A 176 10.34 -4.06 10.06
CA ARG A 176 10.19 -5.14 11.06
C ARG A 176 8.81 -5.77 10.99
N GLU A 177 7.77 -4.95 10.91
CA GLU A 177 6.37 -5.42 10.86
C GLU A 177 6.09 -6.24 9.60
N THR A 178 6.85 -5.99 8.52
CA THR A 178 6.74 -6.72 7.25
C THR A 178 7.75 -7.86 7.11
N ALA A 179 8.54 -8.16 8.15
CA ALA A 179 9.61 -9.16 8.10
C ALA A 179 9.13 -10.58 7.79
N MET A 180 7.86 -10.88 8.07
CA MET A 180 7.20 -12.16 7.73
C MET A 180 6.88 -12.33 6.25
N LEU A 181 7.00 -11.27 5.44
CA LEU A 181 6.75 -11.32 4.01
C LEU A 181 8.04 -11.31 3.20
N GLU A 182 8.05 -12.10 2.14
CA GLU A 182 9.03 -12.03 1.05
C GLU A 182 8.63 -10.92 0.07
N HIS A 183 7.33 -10.76 -0.17
CA HIS A 183 6.81 -9.63 -0.93
C HIS A 183 5.35 -9.32 -0.61
N ILE A 184 4.98 -8.08 -0.91
CA ILE A 184 3.61 -7.59 -0.92
C ILE A 184 3.13 -7.57 -2.37
N GLY A 185 1.91 -8.07 -2.64
CA GLY A 185 1.38 -8.12 -3.99
C GLY A 185 1.17 -6.73 -4.58
N ASP A 186 1.68 -6.51 -5.80
CA ASP A 186 1.62 -5.23 -6.55
C ASP A 186 2.30 -4.03 -5.88
N PHE A 187 3.29 -4.29 -5.02
CA PHE A 187 3.96 -3.24 -4.24
C PHE A 187 4.90 -2.35 -5.06
N HIS A 188 4.67 -1.03 -5.04
CA HIS A 188 5.56 -0.03 -5.64
C HIS A 188 5.69 1.24 -4.77
N GLN A 189 6.69 2.08 -5.08
CA GLN A 189 7.11 3.22 -4.23
C GLN A 189 6.04 4.29 -3.96
N ASP A 190 4.98 4.36 -4.77
CA ASP A 190 3.92 5.37 -4.59
C ASP A 190 2.78 4.87 -3.69
N GLN A 191 2.76 3.57 -3.37
CA GLN A 191 1.76 2.97 -2.48
C GLN A 191 2.17 3.02 -1.01
N LEU A 192 3.41 3.37 -0.70
CA LEU A 192 3.87 3.53 0.68
C LEU A 192 3.93 5.02 1.02
N VAL A 193 3.12 5.46 1.99
CA VAL A 193 2.99 6.88 2.36
C VAL A 193 3.32 7.09 3.83
N TYR A 194 4.08 8.14 4.11
CA TYR A 194 4.39 8.54 5.48
C TYR A 194 3.28 9.42 6.04
N ASP A 195 2.58 8.90 7.04
CA ASP A 195 1.60 9.63 7.83
C ASP A 195 2.34 10.41 8.92
N GLY A 196 2.59 11.70 8.67
CA GLY A 196 3.31 12.60 9.58
C GLY A 196 2.69 12.69 10.98
N PRO A 197 1.37 12.92 11.12
CA PRO A 197 0.68 12.90 12.41
C PRO A 197 0.89 11.60 13.20
N ARG A 198 0.79 10.44 12.54
CA ARG A 198 0.96 9.13 13.20
C ARG A 198 2.42 8.64 13.23
N LYS A 199 3.35 9.38 12.61
CA LYS A 199 4.77 9.04 12.43
C LYS A 199 5.01 7.61 11.93
N LYS A 200 4.21 7.14 10.99
CA LYS A 200 4.28 5.76 10.47
C LYS A 200 4.18 5.72 8.96
N TRP A 201 4.76 4.71 8.35
CA TRP A 201 4.47 4.38 6.96
C TRP A 201 3.18 3.57 6.88
N ILE A 202 2.37 3.85 5.86
CA ILE A 202 1.09 3.19 5.61
C ILE A 202 1.10 2.68 4.18
N LEU A 203 0.83 1.40 4.01
CA LEU A 203 0.56 0.79 2.72
C LEU A 203 -0.85 1.18 2.26
N LEU A 204 -0.93 1.91 1.16
CA LEU A 204 -2.20 2.34 0.59
C LEU A 204 -2.85 1.25 -0.24
N ASP A 205 -2.07 0.47 -1.00
CA ASP A 205 -2.65 -0.40 -2.02
C ASP A 205 -1.90 -1.73 -2.15
N TRP A 206 -2.63 -2.79 -2.51
CA TRP A 206 -2.11 -4.14 -2.62
C TRP A 206 -3.02 -5.07 -3.44
N THR A 207 -2.48 -6.23 -3.79
CA THR A 207 -3.20 -7.37 -4.38
C THR A 207 -3.03 -8.63 -3.52
N HIS A 208 -3.81 -9.68 -3.80
CA HIS A 208 -3.78 -10.93 -3.04
C HIS A 208 -2.46 -11.72 -3.12
N SER A 209 -1.56 -11.37 -4.02
CA SER A 209 -0.31 -12.09 -4.29
C SER A 209 0.78 -11.79 -3.25
N HIS A 210 0.45 -11.80 -1.96
CA HIS A 210 1.47 -11.75 -0.90
C HIS A 210 2.16 -13.11 -0.79
N LYS A 211 3.46 -13.11 -0.46
CA LYS A 211 4.18 -14.35 -0.14
C LYS A 211 4.84 -14.22 1.21
N GLU A 212 4.44 -15.09 2.12
CA GLU A 212 5.09 -15.24 3.43
C GLU A 212 6.45 -15.91 3.26
N VAL A 213 7.40 -15.55 4.13
CA VAL A 213 8.71 -16.23 4.17
C VAL A 213 8.54 -17.59 4.84
N ILE A 214 9.13 -18.62 4.23
CA ILE A 214 9.29 -19.93 4.84
C ILE A 214 10.70 -19.97 5.45
N PHE A 215 10.78 -20.08 6.78
CA PHE A 215 12.05 -20.19 7.50
C PHE A 215 12.31 -21.66 7.82
N ASP A 216 13.27 -22.27 7.13
CA ASP A 216 13.80 -23.60 7.42
C ASP A 216 15.22 -23.53 7.99
N GLU A 217 16.04 -22.55 7.57
CA GLU A 217 17.42 -22.38 8.05
C GLU A 217 17.85 -20.91 8.24
N GLU A 218 18.79 -20.68 9.16
CA GLU A 218 19.33 -19.34 9.48
C GLU A 218 20.00 -18.66 8.27
N ARG A 219 20.61 -19.45 7.39
CA ARG A 219 21.27 -18.94 6.17
C ARG A 219 20.27 -18.24 5.25
N TYR A 220 19.05 -18.77 5.12
CA TYR A 220 18.01 -18.14 4.31
C TYR A 220 17.50 -16.85 4.93
N VAL A 221 17.51 -16.73 6.26
CA VAL A 221 17.16 -15.47 6.94
C VAL A 221 18.13 -14.34 6.57
N ARG A 222 19.43 -14.63 6.54
CA ARG A 222 20.48 -13.63 6.27
C ARG A 222 20.55 -13.21 4.81
N ALA A 223 20.27 -14.13 3.90
CA ALA A 223 20.31 -13.89 2.46
C ALA A 223 18.96 -13.42 1.87
N SER A 224 17.86 -13.57 2.60
CA SER A 224 16.53 -13.26 2.07
C SER A 224 16.34 -11.76 1.89
N PRO A 225 15.93 -11.31 0.69
CA PRO A 225 15.65 -9.90 0.47
C PRO A 225 14.48 -9.42 1.35
N ASN A 226 14.47 -8.12 1.62
CA ASN A 226 13.33 -7.45 2.24
C ASN A 226 12.24 -7.15 1.19
N ILE A 227 11.10 -6.63 1.63
CA ILE A 227 9.94 -6.35 0.75
C ILE A 227 10.15 -5.15 -0.19
N PHE A 228 11.23 -4.37 -0.07
CA PHE A 228 11.50 -3.17 -0.88
C PHE A 228 12.12 -3.54 -2.24
N LEU A 229 11.56 -4.57 -2.85
CA LEU A 229 11.84 -5.04 -4.19
C LEU A 229 10.63 -4.71 -5.07
N ASP A 230 10.85 -3.90 -6.10
CA ASP A 230 9.86 -3.63 -7.15
C ASP A 230 9.51 -4.91 -7.91
N LYS A 231 8.34 -4.89 -8.53
CA LYS A 231 7.85 -5.96 -9.39
C LYS A 231 8.92 -6.29 -10.43
N ALA A 232 9.07 -7.58 -10.68
CA ALA A 232 9.91 -8.04 -11.76
C ALA A 232 9.37 -7.50 -13.09
N GLY A 233 10.23 -6.87 -13.90
CA GLY A 233 9.90 -6.62 -15.30
C GLY A 233 9.68 -7.94 -16.06
N ALA A 234 9.40 -7.88 -17.36
CA ALA A 234 9.13 -9.04 -18.24
C ALA A 234 10.24 -10.12 -18.32
N GLY A 235 11.31 -10.01 -17.51
CA GLY A 235 12.38 -10.99 -17.35
C GLY A 235 12.58 -11.51 -15.92
N GLY A 236 11.62 -11.33 -15.00
CA GLY A 236 11.69 -11.93 -13.65
C GLY A 236 12.62 -11.22 -12.64
N ALA A 237 13.43 -10.25 -13.09
CA ALA A 237 14.31 -9.49 -12.21
C ALA A 237 13.56 -8.39 -11.44
N ARG A 238 13.43 -8.56 -10.12
CA ARG A 238 12.90 -7.55 -9.19
C ARG A 238 13.95 -6.47 -8.93
N TYR A 239 13.56 -5.19 -8.96
CA TYR A 239 14.47 -4.07 -8.72
C TYR A 239 14.38 -3.60 -7.27
N ASP A 240 15.48 -3.64 -6.53
CA ASP A 240 15.54 -3.02 -5.20
C ASP A 240 15.26 -1.51 -5.31
N PHE A 241 14.33 -0.96 -4.53
CA PHE A 241 13.97 0.45 -4.56
C PHE A 241 15.17 1.38 -4.27
N PHE A 242 16.19 0.88 -3.58
CA PHE A 242 17.43 1.59 -3.31
C PHE A 242 18.46 1.46 -4.44
N SER A 243 18.29 0.53 -5.38
CA SER A 243 19.29 0.19 -6.41
C SER A 243 19.70 1.35 -7.32
N SER A 244 18.85 2.35 -7.53
CA SER A 244 19.22 3.57 -8.27
C SER A 244 20.28 4.41 -7.54
N TYR A 245 20.40 4.27 -6.22
CA TYR A 245 21.23 5.08 -5.33
C TYR A 245 22.40 4.32 -4.73
N THR A 246 22.25 3.01 -4.63
CA THR A 246 23.16 2.14 -3.90
C THR A 246 23.60 0.95 -4.73
N GLU A 247 24.76 0.41 -4.38
CA GLU A 247 25.26 -0.86 -4.85
C GLU A 247 25.14 -1.89 -3.73
N ARG A 248 24.63 -3.08 -4.06
CA ARG A 248 24.45 -4.19 -3.13
C ARG A 248 25.75 -4.98 -3.05
N ILE A 249 26.27 -5.17 -1.85
CA ILE A 249 27.44 -6.00 -1.55
C ILE A 249 26.98 -7.17 -0.69
N VAL A 250 27.40 -8.37 -1.06
CA VAL A 250 27.12 -9.60 -0.31
C VAL A 250 28.43 -10.08 0.31
N GLY A 251 28.47 -10.10 1.64
CA GLY A 251 29.59 -10.63 2.40
C GLY A 251 29.71 -12.15 2.24
N THR A 252 30.87 -12.70 2.62
CA THR A 252 31.14 -14.14 2.56
C THR A 252 30.21 -14.98 3.46
N ASP A 253 29.65 -14.35 4.49
CA ASP A 253 28.64 -14.92 5.41
C ASP A 253 27.19 -14.79 4.88
N GLY A 254 27.02 -14.24 3.67
CA GLY A 254 25.72 -13.96 3.06
C GLY A 254 25.08 -12.64 3.53
N GLN A 255 25.72 -11.87 4.42
CA GLN A 255 25.19 -10.60 4.87
C GLN A 255 25.13 -9.59 3.71
N ILE A 256 23.98 -8.94 3.56
CA ILE A 256 23.79 -7.90 2.55
C ILE A 256 24.05 -6.53 3.15
N THR A 257 24.90 -5.74 2.49
CA THR A 257 25.19 -4.33 2.80
C THR A 257 24.99 -3.49 1.55
N TRP A 258 24.50 -2.27 1.70
CA TRP A 258 24.35 -1.30 0.61
C TRP A 258 25.41 -0.22 0.73
N MET A 259 26.16 0.02 -0.33
CA MET A 259 27.10 1.15 -0.47
C MET A 259 26.52 2.22 -1.38
N ALA A 260 26.77 3.49 -1.06
CA ALA A 260 26.27 4.57 -1.89
C ALA A 260 27.05 4.67 -3.20
N LYS A 261 26.33 4.79 -4.33
CA LYS A 261 26.96 5.01 -5.65
C LYS A 261 27.61 6.39 -5.79
N LYS A 262 27.18 7.35 -4.95
CA LYS A 262 27.67 8.73 -4.90
C LYS A 262 27.63 9.24 -3.46
N PRO A 263 28.52 10.19 -3.06
CA PRO A 263 28.50 10.76 -1.70
C PRO A 263 27.13 11.33 -1.28
N ALA A 264 26.40 11.96 -2.21
CA ALA A 264 25.07 12.51 -1.95
C ALA A 264 24.03 11.44 -1.54
N TYR A 265 24.26 10.16 -1.87
CA TYR A 265 23.37 9.04 -1.55
C TYR A 265 23.78 8.28 -0.28
N GLN A 266 24.79 8.77 0.45
CA GLN A 266 25.26 8.12 1.68
C GLN A 266 24.14 7.92 2.71
N TRP A 267 23.20 8.86 2.79
CA TRP A 267 22.07 8.74 3.71
C TRP A 267 21.11 7.62 3.28
N ILE A 268 20.89 7.41 1.97
CA ILE A 268 20.04 6.34 1.44
C ILE A 268 20.67 4.99 1.72
N ALA A 269 21.98 4.84 1.48
CA ALA A 269 22.71 3.62 1.82
C ALA A 269 22.60 3.29 3.32
N ARG A 270 22.73 4.29 4.20
CA ARG A 270 22.51 4.10 5.65
C ARG A 270 21.08 3.67 5.97
N ALA A 271 20.07 4.27 5.34
CA ALA A 271 18.67 3.87 5.53
C ALA A 271 18.42 2.42 5.08
N ALA A 272 18.89 2.04 3.89
CA ALA A 272 18.77 0.68 3.34
C ALA A 272 19.42 -0.36 4.27
N ASN A 273 20.64 -0.09 4.76
CA ASN A 273 21.32 -0.96 5.71
C ASN A 273 20.55 -1.13 7.03
N ARG A 274 19.97 -0.04 7.56
CA ARG A 274 19.15 -0.09 8.79
C ARG A 274 17.88 -0.92 8.58
N VAL A 275 17.20 -0.72 7.45
CA VAL A 275 16.02 -1.49 7.05
C VAL A 275 16.35 -2.98 6.96
N ASN A 276 17.43 -3.33 6.25
CA ASN A 276 17.83 -4.73 6.11
C ASN A 276 18.16 -5.39 7.44
N ARG A 277 18.98 -4.72 8.27
CA ARG A 277 19.32 -5.24 9.60
C ARG A 277 18.06 -5.50 10.41
N ALA A 278 17.12 -4.56 10.42
CA ALA A 278 15.88 -4.69 11.17
C ALA A 278 15.03 -5.88 10.71
N VAL A 279 14.95 -6.13 9.39
CA VAL A 279 14.28 -7.32 8.83
C VAL A 279 15.01 -8.59 9.24
N THR A 280 16.34 -8.65 9.06
CA THR A 280 17.14 -9.82 9.42
C THR A 280 17.00 -10.16 10.90
N ASP A 281 17.12 -9.16 11.79
CA ASP A 281 17.01 -9.35 13.24
C ASP A 281 15.63 -9.90 13.63
N GLU A 282 14.54 -9.35 13.07
CA GLU A 282 13.19 -9.80 13.38
C GLU A 282 12.94 -11.24 12.85
N ARG A 283 13.42 -11.56 11.65
CA ARG A 283 13.34 -12.92 11.10
C ARG A 283 14.12 -13.93 11.95
N LEU A 284 15.32 -13.58 12.43
CA LEU A 284 16.11 -14.43 13.33
C LEU A 284 15.38 -14.68 14.65
N LYS A 285 14.74 -13.65 15.20
CA LYS A 285 13.91 -13.76 16.41
C LYS A 285 12.73 -14.73 16.18
N ILE A 286 12.04 -14.62 15.05
CA ILE A 286 10.92 -15.51 14.70
C ILE A 286 11.39 -16.97 14.56
N LEU A 287 12.52 -17.19 13.89
CA LEU A 287 13.13 -18.52 13.75
C LEU A 287 13.44 -19.14 15.13
N LYS A 288 14.06 -18.37 16.03
CA LYS A 288 14.37 -18.83 17.39
C LYS A 288 13.11 -19.16 18.20
N THR A 289 12.07 -18.34 18.12
CA THR A 289 10.79 -18.61 18.79
C THR A 289 10.16 -19.91 18.30
N ARG A 290 10.21 -20.19 16.98
CA ARG A 290 9.71 -21.46 16.42
C ARG A 290 10.52 -22.67 16.89
N ALA A 291 11.84 -22.55 16.94
CA ALA A 291 12.72 -23.62 17.41
C ALA A 291 12.52 -23.93 18.91
N GLY A 292 12.29 -22.91 19.74
CA GLY A 292 12.03 -23.07 21.17
C GLY A 292 10.62 -23.61 21.49
N SER A 293 9.63 -23.28 20.66
CA SER A 293 8.25 -23.78 20.80
C SER A 293 8.04 -25.17 20.18
N ALA A 294 9.02 -25.68 19.41
CA ALA A 294 9.01 -27.07 19.02
C ALA A 294 9.22 -27.91 20.29
N ILE A 295 8.12 -28.40 20.87
CA ILE A 295 8.14 -29.50 21.84
C ILE A 295 9.12 -30.51 21.26
N PRO A 296 10.16 -30.93 22.01
CA PRO A 296 11.08 -31.94 21.51
C PRO A 296 10.19 -33.12 21.16
N VAL A 297 9.97 -33.33 19.86
CA VAL A 297 9.40 -34.56 19.35
C VAL A 297 10.47 -35.55 19.75
N VAL A 298 10.23 -36.22 20.88
CA VAL A 298 11.00 -37.36 21.31
C VAL A 298 10.99 -38.25 20.09
N ARG A 299 12.09 -38.21 19.32
CA ARG A 299 12.36 -39.18 18.28
C ARG A 299 12.47 -40.46 19.09
N ARG A 300 11.34 -41.13 19.31
CA ARG A 300 11.29 -42.55 19.57
C ARG A 300 11.95 -43.13 18.32
N THR A 301 13.26 -43.29 18.40
CA THR A 301 13.99 -44.29 17.65
C THR A 301 13.21 -45.57 17.86
N GLN A 302 12.35 -45.90 16.89
CA GLN A 302 11.89 -47.26 16.73
C GLN A 302 13.16 -48.07 16.51
N SER A 303 13.63 -48.65 17.60
CA SER A 303 14.49 -49.82 17.62
C SER A 303 13.68 -50.97 17.00
N CYS A 304 13.50 -50.92 15.69
CA CYS A 304 13.18 -52.07 14.87
C CYS A 304 14.47 -52.45 14.15
N MET A 305 14.81 -53.74 14.22
CA MET A 305 15.95 -54.42 13.60
C MET A 305 17.21 -54.61 14.44
N SER A 306 17.16 -55.57 15.36
CA SER A 306 18.27 -56.54 15.53
C SER A 306 17.81 -57.79 16.29
N SER A 307 16.90 -58.58 15.72
CA SER A 307 16.65 -59.96 16.17
C SER A 307 16.08 -60.84 15.06
N PHE A 308 16.77 -60.90 13.92
CA PHE A 308 16.58 -61.95 12.93
C PHE A 308 17.94 -62.17 12.26
N ILE A 309 18.69 -63.16 12.74
CA ILE A 309 19.77 -63.94 12.11
C ILE A 309 20.47 -64.66 13.28
N ARG A 310 20.02 -65.89 13.55
CA ARG A 310 20.78 -66.97 14.20
C ARG A 310 19.89 -68.22 14.22
N SER A 311 19.93 -68.97 13.11
CA SER A 311 19.79 -70.44 13.08
C SER A 311 19.72 -70.87 11.62
N PHE A 312 20.88 -71.01 10.98
CA PHE A 312 21.03 -71.81 9.76
C PHE A 312 22.51 -72.17 9.55
N LEU A 313 23.10 -72.90 10.49
CA LEU A 313 24.32 -73.68 10.27
C LEU A 313 24.29 -74.90 11.20
N SER A 314 23.66 -75.96 10.72
CA SER A 314 23.84 -77.34 11.16
C SER A 314 23.50 -78.22 9.97
N GLN A 315 24.46 -78.35 9.05
CA GLN A 315 24.65 -79.49 8.14
C GLN A 315 26.04 -79.35 7.50
N ARG A 316 27.03 -79.88 8.23
CA ARG A 316 28.30 -80.51 7.82
C ARG A 316 29.38 -80.27 8.86
#